data_AF-A0A3C1W6R3-F1
#
_entry.id   AF-A0A3C1W6R3-F1
#
_cell.length_a   1.000
_cell.length_b   1.000
_cell.length_c   1.000
_cell.angle_alpha   90.00
_cell.angle_beta   90.00
_cell.angle_gamma   90.00
#
_symmetry.space_group_name_H-M   'P 1'
#
loop_
_entity.id
_entity.type
_entity.pdbx_description
1 polymer ?
#
loop_
_entity_poly.entity_id
_entity_poly.type
_entity_poly.pdbx_seq_one_letter_code
_entity_poly.pdbx_strand_id
1 'polypeptide(L)'
;MKNATDEALKISASDWPERIRGNGRRWNSLQEKRYDELAGKRDEAAENLDIEPSIVASRAALEQIAWDEDPAQHLLEWQRSLLEL
;
A
#
# COMPACT_ATOMS: atom_id res chain seq x y z
N MET A 1 -33.96 6.49 -12.55
CA MET A 1 -32.78 6.15 -11.72
C MET A 1 -32.32 7.40 -10.96
N LYS A 2 -32.91 7.68 -9.79
CA LYS A 2 -32.50 8.75 -8.85
C LYS A 2 -32.66 8.36 -7.37
N ASN A 3 -32.86 7.08 -7.06
CA ASN A 3 -33.37 6.69 -5.73
C ASN A 3 -32.29 6.71 -4.63
N ALA A 4 -31.04 6.36 -4.94
CA ALA A 4 -30.00 6.23 -3.92
C ALA A 4 -29.64 7.57 -3.24
N THR A 5 -29.61 8.67 -4.00
CA THR A 5 -29.29 10.00 -3.47
C THR A 5 -30.44 10.55 -2.61
N ASP A 6 -31.69 10.34 -3.07
CA ASP A 6 -32.89 10.75 -2.34
C ASP A 6 -33.08 9.93 -1.05
N GLU A 7 -32.62 8.68 -1.03
CA GLU A 7 -32.58 7.85 0.18
C GLU A 7 -31.48 8.29 1.13
N ALA A 8 -30.26 8.58 0.63
CA ALA A 8 -29.16 9.04 1.46
C ALA A 8 -29.46 10.36 2.20
N LEU A 9 -30.18 11.29 1.56
CA LEU A 9 -30.60 12.56 2.19
C LEU A 9 -31.61 12.38 3.34
N LYS A 10 -32.31 11.24 3.40
CA LYS A 10 -33.28 10.92 4.46
C LYS A 10 -32.64 10.25 5.67
N ILE A 11 -31.38 9.84 5.58
CA ILE A 11 -30.66 9.18 6.68
C ILE A 11 -30.37 10.20 7.78
N SER A 12 -30.72 9.84 9.01
CA SER A 12 -30.49 10.68 10.18
C SER A 12 -29.00 10.85 10.44
N ALA A 13 -28.59 11.98 11.03
CA ALA A 13 -27.17 12.26 11.27
C ALA A 13 -26.50 11.24 12.21
N SER A 14 -27.26 10.55 13.07
CA SER A 14 -26.75 9.47 13.93
C SER A 14 -26.44 8.18 13.17
N ASP A 15 -27.01 8.00 11.99
CA ASP A 15 -26.78 6.82 11.14
C ASP A 15 -25.76 7.11 10.03
N TRP A 16 -25.17 8.31 10.03
CA TRP A 16 -24.12 8.64 9.07
C TRP A 16 -22.86 7.84 9.40
N PRO A 17 -22.16 7.32 8.36
CA PRO A 17 -20.88 6.69 8.59
C PRO A 17 -19.90 7.71 9.13
N GLU A 18 -19.03 7.27 10.04
CA GLU A 18 -17.96 8.13 10.51
C GLU A 18 -16.98 8.44 9.37
N ARG A 19 -16.50 9.68 9.34
CA ARG A 19 -15.45 10.07 8.41
C ARG A 19 -14.19 9.29 8.74
N ILE A 20 -13.77 8.43 7.83
CA ILE A 20 -12.47 7.76 7.91
C ILE A 20 -11.39 8.84 7.93
N ARG A 21 -10.71 8.99 9.07
CA ARG A 21 -9.59 9.91 9.20
C ARG A 21 -8.37 9.24 8.61
N GLY A 22 -7.70 9.93 7.68
CA GLY A 22 -6.36 9.53 7.27
C GLY A 22 -5.46 9.46 8.50
N ASN A 23 -4.58 8.48 8.52
CA ASN A 23 -3.64 8.18 9.60
C ASN A 23 -2.57 9.27 9.80
N GLY A 24 -2.54 10.33 8.98
CA GLY A 24 -1.68 11.50 9.17
C GLY A 24 -0.18 11.20 9.13
N ARG A 25 0.21 10.01 8.66
CA ARG A 25 1.59 9.53 8.67
C ARG A 25 2.39 10.38 7.67
N ARG A 26 3.47 10.98 8.17
CA ARG A 26 4.40 11.76 7.37
C ARG A 26 5.74 11.05 7.36
N TRP A 27 6.25 10.77 6.16
CA TRP A 27 7.52 10.08 6.00
C TRP A 27 8.64 10.85 6.70
N ASN A 28 9.52 10.10 7.35
CA ASN A 28 10.82 10.58 7.76
C ASN A 28 11.91 9.99 6.86
N SER A 29 13.15 10.46 7.03
CA SER A 29 14.29 10.02 6.22
C SER A 29 14.59 8.52 6.30
N LEU A 30 14.24 7.85 7.41
CA LEU A 30 14.40 6.41 7.56
C LEU A 30 13.42 5.65 6.67
N GLN A 31 12.14 6.07 6.63
CA GLN A 31 11.16 5.45 5.73
C GLN A 31 11.47 5.72 4.26
N GLU A 32 11.91 6.94 3.91
CA GLU A 32 12.38 7.27 2.56
C GLU A 32 13.51 6.34 2.13
N LYS A 33 14.56 6.24 2.95
CA LYS A 33 15.70 5.38 2.66
C LYS A 33 15.31 3.91 2.52
N ARG A 34 14.45 3.39 3.41
CA ARG A 34 14.01 1.99 3.36
C ARG A 34 13.18 1.70 2.12
N TYR A 35 12.30 2.62 1.72
CA TYR A 35 11.56 2.49 0.48
C TYR A 35 12.50 2.46 -0.73
N ASP A 36 13.49 3.36 -0.78
CA ASP A 36 14.44 3.42 -1.90
C ASP A 36 15.28 2.14 -2.01
N GLU A 37 15.73 1.58 -0.88
CA GLU A 37 16.42 0.29 -0.84
C GLU A 37 15.54 -0.84 -1.38
N LEU A 38 14.27 -0.89 -0.97
CA LEU A 38 13.32 -1.91 -1.44
C LEU A 38 12.96 -1.73 -2.92
N ALA A 39 12.78 -0.50 -3.38
CA ALA A 39 12.50 -0.18 -4.77
C ALA A 39 13.67 -0.59 -5.67
N GLY A 40 14.92 -0.34 -5.23
CA GLY A 40 16.11 -0.78 -5.94
C GLY A 40 16.17 -2.30 -6.11
N LYS A 41 15.97 -3.06 -5.02
CA LYS A 41 15.92 -4.54 -5.08
C LYS A 41 14.80 -5.05 -5.99
N ARG A 42 13.62 -4.44 -5.91
CA ARG A 42 12.47 -4.78 -6.77
C ARG A 42 12.82 -4.58 -8.24
N ASP A 43 13.40 -3.44 -8.58
CA ASP A 43 13.68 -3.07 -9.97
C ASP A 43 14.80 -3.96 -10.55
N GLU A 44 15.84 -4.27 -9.77
CA GLU A 44 16.88 -5.24 -10.15
C GLU A 44 16.31 -6.65 -10.36
N ALA A 45 15.47 -7.13 -9.43
CA ALA A 45 14.82 -8.43 -9.55
C ALA A 45 13.89 -8.51 -10.77
N ALA A 46 13.17 -7.43 -11.06
CA ALA A 46 12.26 -7.34 -12.20
C ALA A 46 13.01 -7.34 -13.54
N GLU A 47 14.13 -6.61 -13.62
CA GLU A 47 15.02 -6.60 -14.78
C GLU A 47 15.60 -8.00 -15.04
N ASN A 48 16.08 -8.67 -13.99
CA ASN A 48 16.62 -10.03 -14.10
C ASN A 48 15.58 -11.08 -14.54
N LEU A 49 14.30 -10.85 -14.23
CA LEU A 49 13.20 -11.75 -14.56
C LEU A 49 12.45 -11.38 -15.84
N ASP A 50 12.78 -10.24 -16.48
CA ASP A 50 12.09 -9.67 -17.64
C ASP A 50 10.57 -9.50 -17.40
N ILE A 51 10.21 -8.96 -16.23
CA ILE A 51 8.83 -8.68 -15.84
C ILE A 51 8.67 -7.24 -15.37
N GLU A 52 7.42 -6.77 -15.29
CA GLU A 52 7.13 -5.45 -14.76
C GLU A 52 7.43 -5.41 -13.24
N PRO A 53 8.11 -4.39 -12.71
CA PRO A 53 8.43 -4.28 -11.28
C PRO A 53 7.21 -4.37 -10.36
N SER A 54 6.04 -3.87 -10.81
CA SER A 54 4.81 -3.93 -10.02
C SER A 54 4.33 -5.37 -9.74
N ILE A 55 4.75 -6.35 -10.55
CA ILE A 55 4.51 -7.78 -10.34
C ILE A 55 5.41 -8.35 -9.24
N VAL A 56 6.66 -7.87 -9.12
CA VAL A 56 7.55 -8.22 -8.01
C VAL A 56 7.02 -7.63 -6.71
N ALA A 57 6.73 -6.33 -6.69
CA ALA A 57 6.07 -5.67 -5.56
C ALA A 57 5.40 -4.36 -5.98
N SER A 58 4.13 -4.19 -5.60
CA SER A 58 3.44 -2.92 -5.80
C SER A 58 4.08 -1.80 -4.96
N ARG A 59 3.97 -0.55 -5.43
CA ARG A 59 4.42 0.62 -4.65
C ARG A 59 3.80 0.62 -3.26
N ALA A 60 2.49 0.42 -3.15
CA ALA A 60 1.77 0.45 -1.87
C ALA A 60 2.31 -0.58 -0.87
N ALA A 61 2.64 -1.80 -1.33
CA ALA A 61 3.24 -2.82 -0.47
C ALA A 61 4.62 -2.38 0.07
N LEU A 62 5.47 -1.81 -0.79
CA LEU A 62 6.77 -1.28 -0.35
C LEU A 62 6.62 -0.13 0.63
N GLU A 63 5.63 0.75 0.42
CA GLU A 63 5.35 1.84 1.36
C GLU A 63 4.92 1.30 2.74
N GLN A 64 4.05 0.29 2.81
CA GLN A 64 3.67 -0.32 4.10
C GLN A 64 4.87 -0.98 4.81
N ILE A 65 5.72 -1.67 4.07
CA ILE A 65 6.92 -2.31 4.63
C ILE A 65 7.94 -1.26 5.09
N ALA A 66 8.09 -0.15 4.35
CA ALA A 66 8.90 0.99 4.78
C ALA A 66 8.38 1.60 6.10
N TRP A 67 7.08 1.47 6.37
CA TRP A 67 6.42 1.84 7.61
C TRP A 67 6.48 0.78 8.73
N ASP A 68 7.40 -0.19 8.63
CA ASP A 68 7.57 -1.27 9.61
C ASP A 68 6.37 -2.24 9.71
N GLU A 69 5.48 -2.28 8.70
CA GLU A 69 4.46 -3.32 8.65
C GLU A 69 5.07 -4.68 8.28
N ASP A 70 4.44 -5.76 8.75
CA ASP A 70 4.86 -7.13 8.48
C ASP A 70 4.82 -7.44 6.97
N PRO A 71 5.97 -7.72 6.33
CA PRO A 71 6.02 -8.06 4.90
C PRO A 71 5.12 -9.22 4.52
N ALA A 72 4.85 -10.14 5.46
CA ALA A 72 4.02 -11.30 5.19
C ALA A 72 2.54 -10.98 4.94
N GLN A 73 2.08 -9.79 5.34
CA GLN A 73 0.72 -9.30 5.08
C GLN A 73 0.57 -8.69 3.67
N HIS A 74 1.68 -8.29 3.04
CA HIS A 74 1.67 -7.46 1.83
C HIS A 74 2.28 -8.15 0.60
N LEU A 75 3.12 -9.15 0.80
CA LEU A 75 3.87 -9.85 -0.26
C LEU A 75 3.75 -11.36 -0.11
N LEU A 76 3.88 -12.09 -1.21
CA LEU A 76 3.99 -13.55 -1.23
C LEU A 76 5.41 -14.00 -0.87
N GLU A 77 5.57 -15.26 -0.48
CA GLU A 77 6.89 -15.83 -0.09
C GLU A 77 7.98 -15.62 -1.15
N TRP A 78 7.66 -15.87 -2.42
CA TRP A 78 8.63 -15.68 -3.51
C TRP A 78 9.00 -14.21 -3.73
N GLN A 79 8.07 -13.27 -3.51
CA GLN A 79 8.33 -11.83 -3.62
C GLN A 79 9.22 -11.37 -2.47
N ARG A 80 8.96 -11.84 -1.24
CA ARG A 80 9.80 -11.56 -0.07
C ARG A 80 11.22 -12.10 -0.25
N SER A 81 11.34 -13.31 -0.79
CA SER A 81 12.64 -13.91 -1.11
C SER A 81 13.46 -13.06 -2.07
N LEU A 82 12.84 -12.45 -3.09
CA LEU A 82 13.52 -11.56 -4.05
C LEU A 82 13.94 -10.22 -3.45
N LEU A 83 13.25 -9.74 -2.41
CA LEU A 83 13.56 -8.48 -1.72
C LEU A 83 14.44 -8.68 -0.48
N GLU A 84 14.79 -9.93 -0.16
CA GLU A 84 15.52 -10.34 1.05
C GLU A 84 14.81 -9.87 2.34
N LEU A 85 13.50 -10.09 2.40
CA LEU A 85 12.60 -9.72 3.51
C LEU A 85 12.08 -10.94 4.28
#